data_AF-A0A2I0NXW0-F1
#
_entry.id   AF-A0A2I0NXW0-F1
#
_cell.length_a   1.000
_cell.length_b   1.000
_cell.length_c   1.000
_cell.angle_alpha   90.00
_cell.angle_beta   90.00
_cell.angle_gamma   90.00
#
_symmetry.space_group_name_H-M   'P 1'
#
loop_
_entity.id
_entity.type
_entity.pdbx_description
1 polymer ?
#
loop_
_entity_poly.entity_id
_entity_poly.type
_entity_poly.pdbx_seq_one_letter_code
_entity_poly.pdbx_strand_id
1 'polypeptide(L)'
;DGTWTMKGKKSYFGFKLHTKEDCDFGLIRALQTTTASVHDSQIDLSEKGEVVYRDRGYFGTKPKGFDATMQRGVRGHPIGTRDILRNKRISRIRSPGERPYAVIKNVFHNAHISVTIVIRAHVKMTFAAFSFNLYQLVTLKKQGVI
;
A
#
# COMPACT_ATOMS: atom_id res chain seq x y z
N ASP A 1 -16.60 -12.02 -9.20
CA ASP A 1 -16.51 -10.71 -8.51
C ASP A 1 -15.34 -9.83 -8.93
N GLY A 2 -14.34 -10.33 -9.68
CA GLY A 2 -13.35 -9.44 -10.27
C GLY A 2 -14.05 -8.37 -11.12
N THR A 3 -13.69 -7.10 -10.93
CA THR A 3 -14.24 -5.99 -11.71
C THR A 3 -13.17 -5.43 -12.63
N TRP A 4 -13.59 -4.75 -13.68
CA TRP A 4 -12.70 -3.98 -14.53
C TRP A 4 -12.46 -2.59 -13.96
N THR A 5 -11.25 -2.06 -14.13
CA THR A 5 -10.96 -0.64 -13.95
C THR A 5 -10.14 -0.15 -15.13
N MET A 6 -10.40 1.08 -15.59
CA MET A 6 -9.65 1.71 -16.66
C MET A 6 -8.72 2.76 -16.05
N LYS A 7 -7.41 2.59 -16.24
CA LYS A 7 -6.41 3.58 -15.82
C LYS A 7 -5.70 4.09 -17.07
N GLY A 8 -5.99 5.33 -17.45
CA GLY A 8 -5.58 5.87 -18.76
C GLY A 8 -6.27 5.11 -19.90
N LYS A 9 -5.47 4.55 -20.83
CA LYS A 9 -5.96 3.75 -21.97
C LYS A 9 -5.92 2.23 -21.75
N LYS A 10 -5.58 1.76 -20.54
CA LYS A 10 -5.44 0.33 -20.22
C LYS A 10 -6.54 -0.13 -19.27
N SER A 11 -7.15 -1.27 -19.57
CA SER A 11 -8.10 -1.95 -18.70
C SER A 11 -7.36 -2.98 -17.83
N TYR A 12 -7.77 -3.05 -16.56
CA TYR A 12 -7.24 -3.98 -15.58
C TYR A 12 -8.40 -4.76 -14.99
N PHE A 13 -8.32 -6.09 -15.03
CA PHE A 13 -9.27 -6.99 -14.41
C PHE A 13 -8.62 -7.69 -13.22
N GLY A 14 -9.33 -7.75 -12.11
CA GLY A 14 -8.93 -8.57 -10.97
C GLY A 14 -9.25 -7.94 -9.63
N PHE A 15 -8.32 -8.12 -8.70
CA PHE A 15 -8.43 -7.68 -7.32
C PHE A 15 -7.28 -6.72 -6.98
N LYS A 16 -7.52 -5.89 -5.97
CA LYS A 16 -6.51 -4.99 -5.39
C LYS A 16 -6.24 -5.41 -3.95
N LEU A 17 -4.97 -5.40 -3.58
CA LEU A 17 -4.52 -5.61 -2.22
C LEU A 17 -4.09 -4.27 -1.62
N HIS A 18 -4.79 -3.86 -0.57
CA HIS A 18 -4.43 -2.72 0.27
C HIS A 18 -3.68 -3.26 1.48
N THR A 19 -2.50 -2.71 1.79
CA THR A 19 -1.71 -3.08 2.97
C THR A 19 -1.45 -1.85 3.85
N LYS A 20 -1.38 -2.07 5.16
CA LYS A 20 -0.77 -1.17 6.14
C LYS A 20 0.53 -1.82 6.59
N GLU A 21 1.63 -1.13 6.39
CA GLU A 21 2.97 -1.57 6.78
C GLU A 21 3.52 -0.66 7.86
N ASP A 22 4.23 -1.23 8.82
CA ASP A 22 4.96 -0.42 9.81
C ASP A 22 6.26 0.13 9.23
N CYS A 23 6.73 1.25 9.77
CA CYS A 23 7.95 1.92 9.32
C CYS A 23 9.23 1.41 10.00
N ASP A 24 9.09 0.64 11.09
CA ASP A 24 10.20 0.26 11.98
C ASP A 24 10.88 -1.04 11.50
N PHE A 25 10.06 -2.03 11.16
CA PHE A 25 10.43 -3.39 10.78
C PHE A 25 9.99 -3.73 9.34
N GLY A 26 9.09 -2.95 8.77
CA GLY A 26 8.55 -3.18 7.42
C GLY A 26 7.65 -4.41 7.36
N LEU A 27 6.90 -4.70 8.43
CA LEU A 27 5.94 -5.81 8.46
C LEU A 27 4.54 -5.31 8.06
N ILE A 28 3.79 -6.17 7.39
CA ILE A 28 2.38 -5.93 7.07
C ILE A 28 1.56 -6.14 8.35
N ARG A 29 0.90 -5.07 8.83
CA ARG A 29 0.10 -5.06 10.06
C ARG A 29 -1.39 -5.21 9.81
N ALA A 30 -1.87 -4.69 8.70
CA ALA A 30 -3.25 -4.89 8.25
C ALA A 30 -3.30 -5.02 6.74
N LEU A 31 -4.33 -5.69 6.24
CA LEU A 31 -4.56 -5.81 4.81
C LEU A 31 -6.05 -5.91 4.51
N GLN A 32 -6.44 -5.43 3.33
CA GLN A 32 -7.78 -5.62 2.80
C GLN A 32 -7.69 -5.93 1.32
N THR A 33 -8.50 -6.88 0.85
CA THR A 33 -8.61 -7.17 -0.57
C THR A 33 -9.96 -6.68 -1.08
N THR A 34 -9.94 -5.97 -2.21
CA THR A 34 -11.13 -5.46 -2.87
C THR A 34 -11.12 -5.83 -4.34
N THR A 35 -12.22 -5.57 -5.03
CA THR A 35 -12.23 -5.61 -6.50
C THR A 35 -11.36 -4.49 -7.07
N ALA A 36 -10.96 -4.61 -8.34
CA ALA A 36 -10.09 -3.62 -8.98
C ALA A 36 -10.74 -2.24 -9.17
N SER A 37 -12.07 -2.13 -9.12
CA SER A 37 -12.77 -0.85 -9.31
C SER A 37 -12.70 0.07 -8.10
N VAL A 38 -12.50 -0.48 -6.89
CA VAL A 38 -12.44 0.31 -5.66
C VAL A 38 -11.22 1.24 -5.71
N HIS A 39 -11.44 2.52 -5.44
CA HIS A 39 -10.38 3.52 -5.36
C HIS A 39 -9.66 3.41 -4.02
N ASP A 40 -8.34 3.52 -4.02
CA ASP A 40 -7.53 3.23 -2.84
C ASP A 40 -7.86 4.17 -1.66
N SER A 41 -8.28 5.40 -1.95
CA SER A 41 -8.74 6.35 -0.93
C SER A 41 -10.00 5.94 -0.18
N GLN A 42 -10.75 4.94 -0.64
CA GLN A 42 -11.94 4.43 0.06
C GLN A 42 -11.58 3.43 1.17
N ILE A 43 -10.36 2.90 1.17
CA ILE A 43 -9.90 1.91 2.13
C ILE A 43 -8.91 2.57 3.08
N ASP A 44 -9.33 2.72 4.34
CA ASP A 44 -8.47 3.24 5.40
C ASP A 44 -8.21 2.18 6.47
N LEU A 45 -7.02 1.59 6.37
CA LEU A 45 -6.48 0.60 7.31
C LEU A 45 -5.82 1.25 8.53
N SER A 46 -5.78 2.58 8.59
CA SER A 46 -5.12 3.27 9.69
C SER A 46 -5.93 3.24 10.98
N GLU A 47 -5.24 3.46 12.10
CA GLU A 47 -5.82 3.56 13.44
C GLU A 47 -5.56 4.96 14.04
N LYS A 48 -6.31 5.32 15.09
CA LYS A 48 -6.10 6.59 15.76
C LYS A 48 -4.76 6.57 16.50
N GLY A 49 -4.00 7.66 16.39
CA GLY A 49 -2.73 7.82 17.10
C GLY A 49 -1.47 7.45 16.30
N GLU A 50 -1.60 6.83 15.14
CA GLU A 50 -0.45 6.52 14.26
C GLU A 50 -0.27 7.59 13.16
N VAL A 51 0.96 7.76 12.66
CA VAL A 51 1.27 8.68 11.55
C VAL A 51 1.10 7.95 10.21
N VAL A 52 0.25 8.50 9.35
CA VAL A 52 -0.18 7.82 8.10
C VAL A 52 0.50 8.45 6.90
N TYR A 53 1.58 7.83 6.42
CA TYR A 53 2.36 8.30 5.27
C TYR A 53 1.74 7.86 3.93
N ARG A 54 1.00 8.75 3.26
CA ARG A 54 0.29 8.46 2.01
C ARG A 54 0.82 9.23 0.80
N ASP A 55 0.65 8.65 -0.39
CA ASP A 55 1.01 9.32 -1.64
C ASP A 55 0.00 10.41 -2.04
N ARG A 56 0.31 11.13 -3.12
CA ARG A 56 -0.51 12.24 -3.63
C ARG A 56 -1.88 11.80 -4.16
N GLY A 57 -2.09 10.52 -4.43
CA GLY A 57 -3.36 9.95 -4.85
C GLY A 57 -4.42 9.96 -3.73
N TYR A 58 -3.98 9.99 -2.48
CA TYR A 58 -4.85 10.13 -1.31
C TYR A 58 -5.14 11.60 -0.93
N PHE A 59 -4.64 12.56 -1.71
CA PHE A 59 -4.88 13.98 -1.46
C PHE A 59 -6.40 14.27 -1.42
N GLY A 60 -6.84 14.90 -0.34
CA GLY A 60 -8.25 15.20 -0.07
C GLY A 60 -8.98 14.17 0.78
N THR A 61 -8.37 13.03 1.10
CA THR A 61 -8.95 12.00 1.96
C THR A 61 -8.26 11.98 3.32
N LYS A 62 -9.00 12.31 4.39
CA LYS A 62 -8.46 12.28 5.76
C LYS A 62 -8.33 10.84 6.26
N PRO A 63 -7.19 10.46 6.87
CA PRO A 63 -7.07 9.16 7.52
C PRO A 63 -7.70 9.21 8.92
N LYS A 64 -7.84 8.05 9.56
CA LYS A 64 -8.16 7.93 10.99
C LYS A 64 -7.01 8.42 11.89
N GLY A 65 -5.77 8.21 11.46
CA GLY A 65 -4.56 8.65 12.16
C GLY A 65 -4.12 10.08 11.86
N PHE A 66 -2.88 10.42 12.20
CA PHE A 66 -2.25 11.71 11.87
C PHE A 66 -1.89 11.78 10.39
N ASP A 67 -2.37 12.82 9.71
CA ASP A 67 -2.28 12.91 8.26
C ASP A 67 -0.89 13.35 7.75
N ALA A 68 -0.10 12.38 7.29
CA ALA A 68 1.14 12.60 6.57
C ALA A 68 1.00 12.30 5.06
N THR A 69 -0.14 12.64 4.46
CA THR A 69 -0.36 12.53 3.02
C THR A 69 0.46 13.56 2.24
N MET A 70 1.06 13.15 1.13
CA MET A 70 1.79 14.05 0.23
C MET A 70 0.85 15.07 -0.41
N GLN A 71 1.30 16.33 -0.45
CA GLN A 71 0.56 17.41 -1.09
C GLN A 71 0.76 17.36 -2.61
N ARG A 72 -0.21 17.88 -3.37
CA ARG A 72 -0.08 18.07 -4.82
C ARG A 72 -0.52 19.49 -5.18
N GLY A 73 0.07 20.04 -6.24
CA GLY A 73 -0.45 21.27 -6.83
C GLY A 73 -1.84 21.03 -7.42
N VAL A 74 -2.70 22.03 -7.33
CA VAL A 74 -4.03 22.02 -7.96
C VAL A 74 -4.10 23.15 -9.00
N ARG A 75 -5.15 23.14 -9.83
CA ARG A 75 -5.30 24.15 -10.89
C ARG A 75 -5.28 25.55 -10.28
N GLY A 76 -4.38 26.41 -10.77
CA GLY A 76 -4.20 27.78 -10.26
C GLY A 76 -3.40 27.90 -8.97
N HIS A 77 -3.04 26.78 -8.32
CA HIS A 77 -2.28 26.79 -7.07
C HIS A 77 -1.12 25.78 -7.14
N PRO A 78 0.07 26.22 -7.62
CA PRO A 78 1.25 25.38 -7.66
C PRO A 78 1.70 25.01 -6.24
N ILE A 79 2.40 23.88 -6.14
CA ILE A 79 2.93 23.40 -4.87
C ILE A 79 4.10 24.27 -4.41
N GLY A 80 4.09 24.72 -3.15
CA GLY A 80 5.16 25.55 -2.59
C GLY A 80 6.43 24.74 -2.28
N THR A 81 7.58 25.42 -2.19
CA THR A 81 8.88 24.80 -1.87
C THR A 81 8.85 24.00 -0.56
N ARG A 82 8.14 24.50 0.46
CA ARG A 82 7.98 23.81 1.75
C ARG A 82 7.27 22.46 1.59
N ASP A 83 6.24 22.41 0.78
CA ASP A 83 5.49 21.18 0.50
C ASP A 83 6.28 20.19 -0.35
N ILE A 84 7.10 20.69 -1.29
CA ILE A 84 8.04 19.85 -2.05
C ILE A 84 9.03 19.17 -1.10
N LEU A 85 9.63 19.93 -0.18
CA LEU A 85 10.57 19.38 0.81
C LEU A 85 9.87 18.41 1.77
N ARG A 86 8.65 18.72 2.23
CA ARG A 86 7.83 17.81 3.05
C ARG A 86 7.54 16.50 2.30
N ASN A 87 7.12 16.59 1.04
CA ASN A 87 6.88 15.44 0.18
C ASN A 87 8.14 14.60 -0.03
N LYS A 88 9.31 15.21 -0.18
CA LYS A 88 10.59 14.48 -0.30
C LYS A 88 10.90 13.69 0.98
N ARG A 89 10.63 14.24 2.16
CA ARG A 89 10.76 13.50 3.44
C ARG A 89 9.78 12.34 3.53
N ILE A 90 8.50 12.58 3.26
CA ILE A 90 7.45 11.54 3.27
C ILE A 90 7.78 10.43 2.26
N SER A 91 8.25 10.78 1.07
CA SER A 91 8.62 9.81 0.03
C SER A 91 9.76 8.88 0.45
N ARG A 92 10.73 9.37 1.23
CA ARG A 92 11.83 8.54 1.76
C ARG A 92 11.34 7.54 2.79
N ILE A 93 10.35 7.92 3.61
CA ILE A 93 9.74 7.02 4.59
C ILE A 93 8.85 5.98 3.90
N ARG A 94 8.13 6.38 2.85
CA ARG A 94 7.25 5.48 2.08
C ARG A 94 7.98 4.51 1.15
N SER A 95 9.17 4.85 0.65
CA SER A 95 9.82 4.04 -0.39
C SER A 95 10.00 2.55 -0.06
N PRO A 96 10.25 2.15 1.21
CA PRO A 96 10.30 0.73 1.56
C PRO A 96 8.95 0.00 1.40
N GLY A 97 7.82 0.71 1.39
CA GLY A 97 6.48 0.12 1.30
C GLY A 97 6.16 -0.61 -0.01
N GLU A 98 7.00 -0.46 -1.04
CA GLU A 98 6.88 -1.23 -2.29
C GLU A 98 7.53 -2.63 -2.18
N ARG A 99 8.35 -2.85 -1.15
CA ARG A 99 9.13 -4.08 -0.97
C ARG A 99 8.24 -5.33 -0.85
N PRO A 100 7.13 -5.36 -0.07
CA PRO A 100 6.35 -6.58 0.04
C PRO A 100 5.71 -6.98 -1.29
N TYR A 101 5.23 -6.01 -2.06
CA TYR A 101 4.70 -6.26 -3.40
C TYR A 101 5.76 -6.84 -4.33
N ALA A 102 6.99 -6.32 -4.29
CA ALA A 102 8.10 -6.86 -5.07
C ALA A 102 8.45 -8.30 -4.68
N VAL A 103 8.52 -8.61 -3.39
CA VAL A 103 8.82 -9.96 -2.88
C VAL A 103 7.70 -10.94 -3.23
N ILE A 104 6.44 -10.59 -2.96
CA ILE A 104 5.28 -11.43 -3.26
C ILE A 104 5.21 -11.73 -4.77
N LYS A 105 5.47 -10.73 -5.62
CA LYS A 105 5.44 -10.91 -7.07
C LYS A 105 6.61 -11.77 -7.58
N ASN A 106 7.83 -11.44 -7.19
CA ASN A 106 9.03 -11.98 -7.84
C ASN A 106 9.62 -13.21 -7.12
N VAL A 107 9.54 -13.27 -5.79
CA VAL A 107 10.10 -14.36 -4.98
C VAL A 107 9.06 -15.45 -4.73
N PHE A 108 7.83 -15.06 -4.38
CA PHE A 108 6.75 -16.04 -4.17
C PHE A 108 6.02 -16.41 -5.45
N HIS A 109 6.40 -15.82 -6.59
CA HIS A 109 5.78 -16.01 -7.91
C HIS A 109 4.25 -15.82 -7.90
N ASN A 110 3.74 -14.97 -7.00
CA ASN A 110 2.30 -14.78 -6.80
C ASN A 110 1.78 -13.56 -7.57
N ALA A 111 2.25 -13.40 -8.81
CA ALA A 111 1.83 -12.32 -9.70
C ALA A 111 0.40 -12.53 -10.24
N HIS A 112 -0.06 -13.78 -10.29
CA HIS A 112 -1.34 -14.17 -10.88
C HIS A 112 -2.26 -14.83 -9.86
N ILE A 113 -3.54 -14.47 -9.93
CA ILE A 113 -4.61 -15.05 -9.12
C ILE A 113 -5.66 -15.62 -10.07
N SER A 114 -5.91 -16.93 -9.96
CA SER A 114 -6.93 -17.64 -10.75
C SER A 114 -8.25 -17.82 -9.99
N VAL A 115 -8.39 -17.24 -8.80
CA VAL A 115 -9.65 -17.30 -8.05
C VAL A 115 -10.61 -16.21 -8.53
N THR A 116 -11.90 -16.48 -8.47
CA THR A 116 -12.94 -15.65 -9.12
C THR A 116 -13.72 -14.75 -8.16
N ILE A 117 -13.63 -15.00 -6.85
CA ILE A 117 -14.35 -14.27 -5.79
C ILE A 117 -13.40 -13.55 -4.84
N VAL A 118 -13.83 -12.40 -4.31
CA VAL A 118 -13.01 -11.52 -3.44
C VAL A 118 -12.55 -12.24 -2.20
N ILE A 119 -13.42 -13.03 -1.56
CA ILE A 119 -13.10 -13.73 -0.30
C ILE A 119 -11.96 -14.74 -0.51
N ARG A 120 -11.98 -15.51 -1.60
CA ARG A 120 -10.88 -16.45 -1.93
C ARG A 120 -9.59 -15.71 -2.26
N ALA A 121 -9.69 -14.56 -2.93
CA ALA A 121 -8.53 -13.73 -3.24
C ALA A 121 -7.93 -13.17 -1.94
N HIS A 122 -8.79 -12.72 -1.02
CA HIS A 122 -8.39 -12.23 0.29
C HIS A 122 -7.63 -13.29 1.09
N VAL A 123 -8.20 -14.49 1.22
CA VAL A 123 -7.52 -15.60 1.92
C VAL A 123 -6.13 -15.87 1.32
N LYS A 124 -6.02 -15.94 -0.02
CA LYS A 124 -4.73 -16.13 -0.70
C LYS A 124 -3.74 -15.00 -0.40
N MET A 125 -4.21 -13.75 -0.37
CA MET A 125 -3.37 -12.59 -0.02
C MET A 125 -2.99 -12.55 1.46
N THR A 126 -3.84 -13.03 2.35
CA THR A 126 -3.51 -13.17 3.78
C THR A 126 -2.35 -14.13 3.98
N PHE A 127 -2.37 -15.30 3.32
CA PHE A 127 -1.22 -16.22 3.35
C PHE A 127 0.03 -15.60 2.72
N ALA A 128 -0.09 -14.86 1.62
CA ALA A 128 1.05 -14.17 1.02
C ALA A 128 1.67 -13.11 1.95
N ALA A 129 0.84 -12.32 2.63
CA ALA A 129 1.29 -11.33 3.60
C ALA A 129 1.94 -11.98 4.83
N PHE A 130 1.37 -13.08 5.33
CA PHE A 130 1.94 -13.85 6.43
C PHE A 130 3.32 -14.43 6.06
N SER A 131 3.43 -15.05 4.89
CA SER A 131 4.71 -15.55 4.36
C SER A 131 5.73 -14.43 4.17
N PHE A 132 5.30 -13.25 3.73
CA PHE A 132 6.17 -12.08 3.63
C PHE A 132 6.69 -11.64 5.00
N ASN A 133 5.81 -11.55 6.01
CA ASN A 133 6.22 -11.18 7.36
C ASN A 133 7.25 -12.16 7.93
N LEU A 134 7.06 -13.48 7.73
CA LEU A 134 8.06 -14.48 8.13
C LEU A 134 9.41 -14.29 7.41
N TYR A 135 9.37 -14.06 6.09
CA TYR A 135 10.56 -13.78 5.29
C TYR A 135 11.30 -12.52 5.77
N GLN A 136 10.56 -11.47 6.10
CA GLN A 136 11.10 -10.23 6.63
C GLN A 136 11.69 -10.42 8.03
N LEU A 137 11.05 -11.17 8.92
CA LEU A 137 11.59 -11.49 10.25
C LEU A 137 12.92 -12.25 10.17
N VAL A 138 13.05 -13.22 9.26
CA VAL A 138 14.33 -13.90 9.00
C VAL A 138 15.40 -12.91 8.52
N THR A 139 15.00 -11.95 7.69
CA THR A 139 15.91 -10.90 7.20
C THR A 139 16.37 -9.98 8.34
N LEU A 140 15.46 -9.54 9.20
CA LEU A 140 15.76 -8.69 10.36
C LEU A 140 16.68 -9.41 11.35
N LYS A 141 16.45 -10.71 11.59
CA LYS A 141 17.33 -11.55 12.43
C LYS A 141 18.74 -11.65 11.85
N LYS A 142 18.88 -11.85 10.54
CA LYS A 142 20.19 -11.88 9.86
C LYS A 142 20.91 -10.54 9.91
N GLN A 143 20.17 -9.44 9.99
CA GLN A 143 20.71 -8.08 10.12
C GLN A 143 21.04 -7.70 11.58
N GLY A 144 20.68 -8.53 12.56
CA GLY A 144 20.88 -8.24 13.98
C GLY A 144 19.96 -7.14 14.53
N VAL A 145 18.83 -6.87 13.86
CA VAL A 145 17.83 -5.90 14.32
C VAL A 145 16.94 -6.51 15.40
N ILE A 146 16.69 -7.83 15.31
CA ILE A 146 15.94 -8.66 16.28
C ILE A 146 16.70 -9.96 16.56
#